data_AF-A0A1X0KDW3-F1
#
_entry.id   AF-A0A1X0KDW3-F1
#
_cell.length_a   1.000
_cell.length_b   1.000
_cell.length_c   1.000
_cell.angle_alpha   90.00
_cell.angle_beta   90.00
_cell.angle_gamma   90.00
#
_symmetry.space_group_name_H-M   'P 1'
#
loop_
_entity.id
_entity.type
_entity.pdbx_description
1 polymer ?
#
loop_
_entity_poly.entity_id
_entity_poly.type
_entity_poly.pdbx_seq_one_letter_code
_entity_poly.pdbx_strand_id
1 'polypeptide(L)'
;MGLEYSSVVDAPITDVFAWHGRPGAFARLSPPWQPMRLVTEAASLEDGRATLALPGGLRWVAVHQADGYDPPRRFVDAIGGDGLAALPARTAVRWRHTHDFEDLGGGRTRVIDRVDTPVPGSLLRPMFTYRHRQLADDLAAHRLAAENGLASATVAVTGASGLVGSALTAFLSTGGHRVIRLVRRNPRGENERQWNPDDPAPDLFDGVDAVIHLAGASIAGRFTQKHRKAIRDSRIGPTRLLAEALGRASHRPSVLVSASAIGYYGYDRGDDLLTEESQRGDGFLAGVVADWEAATTPAEQAGLRVVRVRTGIVQSPRGGTLKLMRPLFGAGLGGRLGDGRQWLSWISVDDLIDIYHRALWDPALSGAVNAVAPQPVRNSEYTATLARVLHRPAVLPVPPLGPTLLLGAQGARELACASQRVLPQKLTAAGHRFRQPDLEQALRHLLGRERDR
;
A
#
# COMPACT_ATOMS: atom_id res chain seq x y z
N MET A 1 -9.63 1.62 -32.88
CA MET A 1 -9.19 2.50 -31.78
C MET A 1 -9.99 2.11 -30.55
N GLY A 2 -9.35 2.02 -29.39
CA GLY A 2 -9.83 1.29 -28.22
C GLY A 2 -8.84 0.20 -27.77
N LEU A 3 -9.21 -0.58 -26.78
CA LEU A 3 -8.42 -1.72 -26.28
C LEU A 3 -9.36 -2.91 -26.00
N GLU A 4 -8.96 -4.10 -26.40
CA GLU A 4 -9.42 -5.35 -25.79
C GLU A 4 -8.23 -6.00 -25.08
N TYR A 5 -8.42 -6.35 -23.81
CA TYR A 5 -7.40 -7.00 -22.98
C TYR A 5 -8.07 -8.13 -22.20
N SER A 6 -7.41 -9.28 -22.11
CA SER A 6 -7.93 -10.40 -21.32
C SER A 6 -6.83 -11.13 -20.56
N SER A 7 -7.20 -11.72 -19.43
CA SER A 7 -6.35 -12.62 -18.66
C SER A 7 -7.19 -13.68 -17.98
N VAL A 8 -6.56 -14.76 -17.52
CA VAL A 8 -7.19 -15.77 -16.68
C VAL A 8 -6.79 -15.52 -15.23
N VAL A 9 -7.76 -15.61 -14.32
CA VAL A 9 -7.54 -15.58 -12.88
C VAL A 9 -7.98 -16.92 -12.28
N ASP A 10 -7.20 -17.42 -11.33
CA ASP A 10 -7.48 -18.69 -10.64
C ASP A 10 -8.48 -18.48 -9.49
N ALA A 11 -9.68 -18.01 -9.81
CA ALA A 11 -10.80 -17.89 -8.89
C ALA A 11 -12.15 -18.12 -9.61
N PRO A 12 -13.19 -18.64 -8.92
CA PRO A 12 -14.54 -18.78 -9.48
C PRO A 12 -15.13 -17.46 -9.94
N ILE A 13 -15.97 -17.50 -10.99
CA ILE A 13 -16.59 -16.30 -11.58
C ILE A 13 -17.37 -15.47 -10.56
N THR A 14 -18.05 -16.15 -9.63
CA THR A 14 -18.81 -15.51 -8.55
C THR A 14 -17.91 -14.67 -7.64
N ASP A 15 -16.72 -15.18 -7.31
CA ASP A 15 -15.78 -14.52 -6.41
C ASP A 15 -15.12 -13.33 -7.11
N VAL A 16 -14.72 -13.52 -8.37
CA VAL A 16 -14.14 -12.47 -9.21
C VAL A 16 -15.14 -11.33 -9.39
N PHE A 17 -16.39 -11.63 -9.72
CA PHE A 17 -17.42 -10.62 -9.90
C PHE A 17 -17.77 -9.91 -8.57
N ALA A 18 -17.94 -10.66 -7.49
CA ALA A 18 -18.22 -10.09 -6.17
C ALA A 18 -17.08 -9.18 -5.69
N TRP A 19 -15.81 -9.53 -5.98
CA TRP A 19 -14.65 -8.70 -5.67
C TRP A 19 -14.76 -7.30 -6.28
N HIS A 20 -15.24 -7.19 -7.53
CA HIS A 20 -15.42 -5.89 -8.20
C HIS A 20 -16.50 -5.02 -7.55
N GLY A 21 -17.51 -5.65 -6.95
CA GLY A 21 -18.61 -4.96 -6.27
C GLY A 21 -18.29 -4.53 -4.84
N ARG A 22 -17.16 -4.96 -4.27
CA ARG A 22 -16.79 -4.63 -2.89
C ARG A 22 -16.12 -3.27 -2.79
N PRO A 23 -16.32 -2.53 -1.67
CA PRO A 23 -15.64 -1.25 -1.45
C PRO A 23 -14.12 -1.38 -1.54
N GLY A 24 -13.47 -0.40 -2.17
CA GLY A 24 -12.03 -0.40 -2.38
C GLY A 24 -11.56 -1.09 -3.67
N ALA A 25 -12.42 -1.82 -4.39
CA ALA A 25 -12.05 -2.47 -5.65
C ALA A 25 -11.48 -1.47 -6.66
N PHE A 26 -12.11 -0.30 -6.80
CA PHE A 26 -11.57 0.75 -7.67
C PHE A 26 -10.20 1.24 -7.17
N ALA A 27 -10.04 1.43 -5.86
CA ALA A 27 -8.80 1.91 -5.28
C ALA A 27 -7.63 0.93 -5.51
N ARG A 28 -7.89 -0.38 -5.45
CA ARG A 28 -6.93 -1.43 -5.80
C ARG A 28 -6.60 -1.42 -7.28
N LEU A 29 -7.60 -1.39 -8.16
CA LEU A 29 -7.39 -1.41 -9.62
C LEU A 29 -6.83 -0.10 -10.19
N SER A 30 -6.93 1.02 -9.48
CA SER A 30 -6.47 2.31 -9.97
C SER A 30 -4.94 2.35 -10.07
N PRO A 31 -4.36 2.53 -11.27
CA PRO A 31 -2.91 2.56 -11.45
C PRO A 31 -2.24 3.67 -10.63
N PRO A 32 -1.20 3.36 -9.84
CA PRO A 32 -0.65 4.34 -8.91
C PRO A 32 0.14 5.47 -9.58
N TRP A 33 0.58 5.28 -10.83
CA TRP A 33 1.33 6.29 -11.58
C TRP A 33 0.45 7.34 -12.27
N GLN A 34 -0.86 7.08 -12.40
CA GLN A 34 -1.81 7.99 -13.01
C GLN A 34 -2.18 9.11 -12.02
N PRO A 35 -2.31 10.37 -12.48
CA PRO A 35 -2.58 11.51 -11.63
C PRO A 35 -4.07 11.63 -11.26
N MET A 36 -4.74 10.52 -10.98
CA MET A 36 -6.17 10.45 -10.67
C MET A 36 -6.36 10.17 -9.18
N ARG A 37 -7.33 10.84 -8.56
CA ARG A 37 -7.71 10.58 -7.16
C ARG A 37 -9.19 10.27 -7.07
N LEU A 38 -9.53 9.13 -6.48
CA LEU A 38 -10.90 8.78 -6.15
C LEU A 38 -11.48 9.80 -5.16
N VAL A 39 -12.62 10.38 -5.50
CA VAL A 39 -13.40 11.29 -4.64
C VAL A 39 -14.56 10.52 -4.03
N THR A 40 -15.30 9.79 -4.87
CA THR A 40 -16.44 8.97 -4.47
C THR A 40 -16.39 7.68 -5.26
N GLU A 41 -16.53 6.54 -4.57
CA GLU A 41 -16.64 5.22 -5.17
C GLU A 41 -18.10 4.91 -5.50
N ALA A 42 -18.33 4.12 -6.55
CA ALA A 42 -19.68 3.67 -6.89
C ALA A 42 -20.17 2.66 -5.84
N ALA A 43 -21.42 2.81 -5.39
CA ALA A 43 -22.03 1.89 -4.42
C ALA A 43 -22.58 0.59 -5.07
N SER A 44 -22.70 0.58 -6.40
CA SER A 44 -23.32 -0.50 -7.18
C SER A 44 -22.61 -0.61 -8.53
N LEU A 45 -22.45 -1.84 -9.03
CA LEU A 45 -21.97 -2.14 -10.39
C LEU A 45 -23.07 -2.03 -11.45
N GLU A 46 -24.33 -1.94 -11.04
CA GLU A 46 -25.48 -1.82 -11.96
C GLU A 46 -25.68 -0.38 -12.42
N ASP A 47 -25.76 0.56 -11.48
CA ASP A 47 -26.19 1.95 -11.71
C ASP A 47 -25.37 2.98 -10.90
N GLY A 48 -24.33 2.53 -10.20
CA GLY A 48 -23.54 3.37 -9.33
C GLY A 48 -22.69 4.42 -10.07
N ARG A 49 -22.39 5.52 -9.38
CA ARG A 49 -21.58 6.63 -9.90
C ARG A 49 -20.29 6.80 -9.11
N ALA A 50 -19.17 6.82 -9.81
CA ALA A 50 -17.86 7.14 -9.26
C ALA A 50 -17.36 8.51 -9.75
N THR A 51 -16.69 9.26 -8.89
CA THR A 51 -16.09 10.56 -9.23
C THR A 51 -14.59 10.53 -8.97
N LEU A 52 -13.82 10.91 -9.99
CA LEU A 52 -12.36 10.97 -9.96
C LEU A 52 -11.92 12.42 -10.16
N ALA A 53 -11.07 12.92 -9.26
CA ALA A 53 -10.42 14.21 -9.42
C ALA A 53 -9.18 14.06 -10.31
N LEU A 54 -9.02 15.02 -11.21
CA LEU A 54 -7.91 15.15 -12.15
C LEU A 54 -7.11 16.43 -11.84
N PRO A 55 -5.89 16.57 -12.38
CA PRO A 55 -5.12 17.81 -12.29
C PRO A 55 -5.90 19.01 -12.84
N GLY A 56 -5.62 20.20 -12.32
CA GLY A 56 -6.27 21.44 -12.78
C GLY A 56 -7.72 21.61 -12.31
N GLY A 57 -8.17 20.87 -11.28
CA GLY A 57 -9.53 20.98 -10.74
C GLY A 57 -10.60 20.24 -11.55
N LEU A 58 -10.20 19.55 -12.61
CA LEU A 58 -11.08 18.77 -13.49
C LEU A 58 -11.62 17.53 -12.76
N ARG A 59 -12.79 17.06 -13.21
CA ARG A 59 -13.44 15.84 -12.69
C ARG A 59 -13.80 14.90 -13.83
N TRP A 60 -13.53 13.62 -13.61
CA TRP A 60 -14.03 12.52 -14.42
C TRP A 60 -15.12 11.81 -13.65
N VAL A 61 -16.30 11.68 -14.26
CA VAL A 61 -17.45 11.01 -13.66
C VAL A 61 -17.69 9.73 -14.45
N ALA A 62 -17.50 8.58 -13.80
CA ALA A 62 -17.84 7.28 -14.35
C ALA A 62 -19.21 6.85 -13.83
N VAL A 63 -20.09 6.36 -14.71
CA VAL A 63 -21.44 5.93 -14.40
C VAL A 63 -21.61 4.50 -14.90
N HIS A 64 -21.98 3.58 -14.02
CA HIS A 64 -22.34 2.22 -14.42
C HIS A 64 -23.67 2.22 -15.20
N GLN A 65 -23.76 1.33 -16.18
CA GLN A 65 -24.86 1.29 -17.13
C GLN A 65 -25.73 0.06 -16.86
N ALA A 66 -26.96 0.27 -16.39
CA ALA A 66 -27.86 -0.81 -15.99
C ALA A 66 -28.26 -1.73 -17.17
N ASP A 67 -28.32 -1.19 -18.39
CA ASP A 67 -28.56 -1.98 -19.62
C ASP A 67 -27.37 -2.89 -19.98
N GLY A 68 -26.19 -2.63 -19.41
CA GLY A 68 -24.99 -3.45 -19.54
C GLY A 68 -24.70 -4.35 -18.34
N TYR A 69 -25.61 -4.46 -17.37
CA TYR A 69 -25.42 -5.25 -16.15
C TYR A 69 -26.04 -6.65 -16.29
N ASP A 70 -25.22 -7.69 -16.23
CA ASP A 70 -25.64 -9.11 -16.30
C ASP A 70 -24.80 -9.91 -15.29
N PRO A 71 -25.09 -9.86 -13.98
CA PRO A 71 -24.28 -10.54 -12.98
C PRO A 71 -24.39 -12.07 -13.08
N PRO A 72 -23.29 -12.84 -12.89
CA PRO A 72 -21.93 -12.41 -12.59
C PRO A 72 -21.05 -12.23 -13.85
N ARG A 73 -21.65 -12.07 -15.03
CA ARG A 73 -20.97 -12.11 -16.34
C ARG A 73 -20.52 -10.76 -16.86
N ARG A 74 -21.21 -9.67 -16.51
CA ARG A 74 -20.90 -8.35 -17.07
C ARG A 74 -21.31 -7.18 -16.18
N PHE A 75 -20.49 -6.13 -16.23
CA PHE A 75 -20.94 -4.76 -15.96
C PHE A 75 -20.25 -3.78 -16.91
N VAL A 76 -20.80 -2.58 -17.05
CA VAL A 76 -20.31 -1.56 -17.99
C VAL A 76 -20.21 -0.21 -17.28
N ASP A 77 -19.09 0.50 -17.46
CA ASP A 77 -18.99 1.92 -17.10
C ASP A 77 -18.82 2.80 -18.34
N ALA A 78 -19.40 4.00 -18.28
CA ALA A 78 -19.23 5.03 -19.29
C ALA A 78 -18.95 6.38 -18.63
N ILE A 79 -18.38 7.32 -19.38
CA ILE A 79 -18.25 8.69 -18.90
C ILE A 79 -19.64 9.35 -18.83
N GLY A 80 -20.03 9.81 -17.64
CA GLY A 80 -21.29 10.55 -17.43
C GLY A 80 -21.23 11.95 -18.02
N GLY A 81 -22.40 12.58 -18.24
CA GLY A 81 -22.53 13.91 -18.86
C GLY A 81 -21.97 15.12 -18.08
N ASP A 82 -21.41 14.89 -16.89
CA ASP A 82 -20.86 15.92 -16.00
C ASP A 82 -19.32 15.95 -16.03
N GLY A 83 -18.71 17.05 -15.56
CA GLY A 83 -17.25 17.17 -15.46
C GLY A 83 -16.59 17.41 -16.83
N LEU A 84 -15.61 16.61 -17.21
CA LEU A 84 -14.96 16.72 -18.54
C LEU A 84 -15.97 16.64 -19.70
N ALA A 85 -17.07 15.90 -19.53
CA ALA A 85 -18.13 15.79 -20.52
C ALA A 85 -19.02 17.05 -20.63
N ALA A 86 -18.93 17.97 -19.65
CA ALA A 86 -19.62 19.25 -19.66
C ALA A 86 -18.85 20.36 -20.40
N LEU A 87 -17.60 20.10 -20.82
CA LEU A 87 -16.78 21.08 -21.56
C LEU A 87 -17.20 21.16 -23.05
N PRO A 88 -17.07 22.33 -23.73
CA PRO A 88 -17.52 22.53 -25.11
C PRO A 88 -16.89 21.59 -26.15
N ALA A 89 -15.71 21.02 -25.87
CA ALA A 89 -14.98 20.09 -26.73
C ALA A 89 -15.45 18.62 -26.61
N ARG A 90 -16.78 18.40 -26.56
CA ARG A 90 -17.46 17.12 -26.28
C ARG A 90 -17.04 15.94 -27.16
N THR A 91 -16.65 16.18 -28.41
CA THR A 91 -16.39 15.14 -29.42
C THR A 91 -15.09 14.35 -29.21
N ALA A 92 -14.20 14.81 -28.32
CA ALA A 92 -12.91 14.18 -28.07
C ALA A 92 -12.91 13.19 -26.88
N VAL A 93 -13.97 13.13 -26.07
CA VAL A 93 -14.01 12.31 -24.83
C VAL A 93 -15.12 11.27 -24.92
N ARG A 94 -14.85 10.17 -25.64
CA ARG A 94 -15.69 8.96 -25.62
C ARG A 94 -15.01 7.90 -24.76
N TRP A 95 -15.75 7.36 -23.80
CA TRP A 95 -15.31 6.25 -22.96
C TRP A 95 -16.51 5.37 -22.64
N ARG A 96 -16.43 4.11 -23.07
CA ARG A 96 -17.30 3.02 -22.61
C ARG A 96 -16.39 1.82 -22.36
N HIS A 97 -16.41 1.30 -21.14
CA HIS A 97 -15.59 0.19 -20.69
C HIS A 97 -16.54 -0.94 -20.26
N THR A 98 -16.49 -2.04 -21.01
CA THR A 98 -17.21 -3.29 -20.70
C THR A 98 -16.28 -4.26 -20.01
N HIS A 99 -16.72 -4.79 -18.87
CA HIS A 99 -16.03 -5.81 -18.10
C HIS A 99 -16.83 -7.11 -18.28
N ASP A 100 -16.25 -8.08 -18.96
CA ASP A 100 -16.84 -9.40 -19.21
C ASP A 100 -16.10 -10.47 -18.38
N PHE A 101 -16.85 -11.43 -17.88
CA PHE A 101 -16.36 -12.56 -17.08
C PHE A 101 -16.87 -13.88 -17.66
N GLU A 102 -15.96 -14.76 -18.02
CA GLU A 102 -16.28 -16.10 -18.55
C GLU A 102 -15.78 -17.17 -17.58
N ASP A 103 -16.66 -18.09 -17.18
CA ASP A 103 -16.26 -19.29 -16.43
C ASP A 103 -15.55 -20.26 -17.37
N LEU A 104 -14.29 -20.58 -17.05
CA LEU A 104 -13.48 -21.54 -17.81
C LEU A 104 -13.52 -22.96 -17.21
N GLY A 105 -14.29 -23.17 -16.15
CA GLY A 105 -14.29 -24.39 -15.36
C GLY A 105 -13.04 -24.54 -14.49
N GLY A 106 -13.13 -25.42 -13.47
CA GLY A 106 -12.04 -25.68 -12.54
C GLY A 106 -11.71 -24.51 -11.62
N GLY A 107 -12.68 -23.64 -11.32
CA GLY A 107 -12.48 -22.49 -10.45
C GLY A 107 -11.61 -21.39 -11.07
N ARG A 108 -11.66 -21.23 -12.40
CA ARG A 108 -10.90 -20.23 -13.15
C ARG A 108 -11.85 -19.35 -13.96
N THR A 109 -11.53 -18.06 -14.02
CA THR A 109 -12.33 -17.06 -14.74
C THR A 109 -11.48 -16.35 -15.77
N ARG A 110 -11.97 -16.19 -17.00
CA ARG A 110 -11.40 -15.23 -17.94
C ARG A 110 -12.02 -13.86 -17.67
N VAL A 111 -11.18 -12.89 -17.37
CA VAL A 111 -11.57 -11.48 -17.24
C VAL A 111 -11.22 -10.78 -18.55
N ILE A 112 -12.18 -10.07 -19.13
CA ILE A 112 -12.03 -9.40 -20.42
C ILE A 112 -12.48 -7.96 -20.28
N ASP A 113 -11.58 -7.04 -20.59
CA ASP A 113 -11.84 -5.61 -20.60
C ASP A 113 -11.87 -5.10 -22.04
N ARG A 114 -13.00 -4.49 -22.44
CA ARG A 114 -13.19 -3.82 -23.74
C ARG A 114 -13.45 -2.34 -23.54
N VAL A 115 -12.58 -1.49 -24.09
CA VAL A 115 -12.69 -0.03 -23.98
C VAL A 115 -12.88 0.61 -25.34
N ASP A 116 -14.05 1.20 -25.54
CA ASP A 116 -14.39 2.03 -26.69
C ASP A 116 -13.99 3.49 -26.42
N THR A 117 -12.89 3.92 -27.02
CA THR A 117 -12.33 5.26 -26.82
C THR A 117 -11.46 5.67 -28.02
N PRO A 118 -11.32 6.98 -28.32
CA PRO A 118 -10.36 7.46 -29.32
C PRO A 118 -8.89 7.25 -28.89
N VAL A 119 -8.62 6.92 -27.63
CA VAL A 119 -7.25 6.67 -27.15
C VAL A 119 -6.70 5.37 -27.77
N PRO A 120 -5.49 5.39 -28.36
CA PRO A 120 -4.83 4.18 -28.85
C PRO A 120 -4.64 3.13 -27.75
N GLY A 121 -4.96 1.86 -28.05
CA GLY A 121 -4.84 0.76 -27.08
C GLY A 121 -3.43 0.57 -26.51
N SER A 122 -2.38 0.92 -27.25
CA SER A 122 -0.99 0.90 -26.75
C SER A 122 -0.75 1.82 -25.56
N LEU A 123 -1.49 2.93 -25.45
CA LEU A 123 -1.41 3.85 -24.30
C LEU A 123 -2.22 3.36 -23.11
N LEU A 124 -3.22 2.49 -23.34
CA LEU A 124 -4.09 1.92 -22.31
C LEU A 124 -3.55 0.59 -21.76
N ARG A 125 -2.85 -0.19 -22.58
CA ARG A 125 -2.34 -1.53 -22.25
C ARG A 125 -1.60 -1.61 -20.91
N PRO A 126 -0.73 -0.66 -20.51
CA PRO A 126 -0.06 -0.72 -19.21
C PRO A 126 -1.04 -0.63 -18.02
N MET A 127 -2.10 0.16 -18.14
CA MET A 127 -3.13 0.26 -17.10
C MET A 127 -3.86 -1.08 -16.94
N PHE A 128 -4.26 -1.71 -18.04
CA PHE A 128 -4.99 -2.99 -17.99
C PHE A 128 -4.10 -4.14 -17.53
N THR A 129 -2.84 -4.14 -17.92
CA THR A 129 -1.86 -5.10 -17.39
C THR A 129 -1.73 -4.99 -15.87
N TYR A 130 -1.66 -3.76 -15.34
CA TYR A 130 -1.68 -3.53 -13.89
C TYR A 130 -2.98 -4.00 -13.25
N ARG A 131 -4.14 -3.62 -13.79
CA ARG A 131 -5.46 -3.99 -13.25
C ARG A 131 -5.62 -5.51 -13.13
N HIS A 132 -5.35 -6.24 -14.21
CA HIS A 132 -5.50 -7.68 -14.26
C HIS A 132 -4.53 -8.39 -13.32
N ARG A 133 -3.27 -7.94 -13.26
CA ARG A 133 -2.28 -8.50 -12.33
C ARG A 133 -2.64 -8.21 -10.87
N GLN A 134 -3.05 -6.98 -10.57
CA GLN A 134 -3.47 -6.56 -9.24
C GLN A 134 -4.67 -7.37 -8.73
N LEU A 135 -5.66 -7.60 -9.60
CA LEU A 135 -6.81 -8.45 -9.33
C LEU A 135 -6.39 -9.89 -9.01
N ALA A 136 -5.55 -10.49 -9.87
CA ALA A 136 -5.09 -11.86 -9.71
C ALA A 136 -4.30 -12.03 -8.40
N ASP A 137 -3.38 -11.11 -8.11
CA ASP A 137 -2.56 -11.15 -6.90
C ASP A 137 -3.42 -10.92 -5.63
N ASP A 138 -4.40 -10.01 -5.67
CA ASP A 138 -5.30 -9.76 -4.53
C ASP A 138 -6.19 -10.99 -4.23
N LEU A 139 -6.79 -11.59 -5.27
CA LEU A 139 -7.60 -12.82 -5.12
C LEU A 139 -6.76 -13.99 -4.60
N ALA A 140 -5.53 -14.17 -5.10
CA ALA A 140 -4.63 -15.21 -4.63
C ALA A 140 -4.26 -15.03 -3.15
N ALA A 141 -4.00 -13.79 -2.71
CA ALA A 141 -3.68 -13.49 -1.32
C ALA A 141 -4.88 -13.76 -0.37
N HIS A 142 -6.10 -13.41 -0.78
CA HIS A 142 -7.30 -13.73 0.00
C HIS A 142 -7.58 -15.23 0.05
N ARG A 143 -7.43 -15.94 -1.07
CA ARG A 143 -7.57 -17.41 -1.11
C ARG A 143 -6.59 -18.09 -0.16
N LEU A 144 -5.31 -17.70 -0.22
CA LEU A 144 -4.29 -18.28 0.66
C LEU A 144 -4.64 -18.07 2.14
N ALA A 145 -5.14 -16.89 2.51
CA ALA A 145 -5.56 -16.63 3.88
C ALA A 145 -6.78 -17.49 4.29
N ALA A 146 -7.77 -17.63 3.41
CA ALA A 146 -8.94 -18.48 3.66
C ALA A 146 -8.55 -19.97 3.79
N GLU A 147 -7.64 -20.48 2.96
CA GLU A 147 -7.05 -21.82 3.06
C GLU A 147 -6.31 -22.04 4.38
N ASN A 148 -5.80 -20.96 5.00
CA ASN A 148 -5.15 -20.96 6.31
C ASN A 148 -6.10 -20.52 7.45
N GLY A 149 -7.42 -20.56 7.22
CA GLY A 149 -8.44 -20.39 8.25
C GLY A 149 -8.84 -18.95 8.57
N LEU A 150 -8.40 -17.94 7.80
CA LEU A 150 -8.92 -16.59 7.95
C LEU A 150 -10.33 -16.48 7.35
N ALA A 151 -11.34 -16.48 8.23
CA ALA A 151 -12.71 -16.14 7.84
C ALA A 151 -12.87 -14.62 7.64
N SER A 152 -14.07 -14.20 7.18
CA SER A 152 -14.43 -12.79 7.23
C SER A 152 -14.31 -12.28 8.67
N ALA A 153 -13.71 -11.11 8.83
CA ALA A 153 -13.30 -10.57 10.12
C ALA A 153 -13.54 -9.06 10.15
N THR A 154 -13.78 -8.52 11.34
CA THR A 154 -13.85 -7.08 11.61
C THR A 154 -12.48 -6.58 12.06
N VAL A 155 -11.82 -5.81 11.20
CA VAL A 155 -10.45 -5.31 11.42
C VAL A 155 -10.47 -3.81 11.69
N ALA A 156 -10.02 -3.40 12.88
CA ALA A 156 -9.87 -1.98 13.20
C ALA A 156 -8.50 -1.46 12.73
N VAL A 157 -8.48 -0.32 12.05
CA VAL A 157 -7.26 0.24 11.43
C VAL A 157 -7.05 1.69 11.85
N THR A 158 -5.99 1.98 12.60
CA THR A 158 -5.52 3.37 12.78
C THR A 158 -4.68 3.79 11.58
N GLY A 159 -4.58 5.10 11.30
CA GLY A 159 -3.80 5.57 10.14
C GLY A 159 -4.39 5.16 8.78
N ALA A 160 -5.67 4.78 8.75
CA ALA A 160 -6.38 4.27 7.56
C ALA A 160 -6.39 5.24 6.37
N SER A 161 -6.17 6.54 6.58
CA SER A 161 -6.07 7.54 5.51
C SER A 161 -4.67 7.72 4.94
N GLY A 162 -3.65 7.07 5.51
CA GLY A 162 -2.26 7.14 5.06
C GLY A 162 -2.02 6.33 3.78
N LEU A 163 -0.79 6.38 3.25
CA LEU A 163 -0.40 5.64 2.05
C LEU A 163 -0.67 4.13 2.19
N VAL A 164 -0.12 3.51 3.24
CA VAL A 164 -0.28 2.07 3.51
C VAL A 164 -1.70 1.77 3.98
N GLY A 165 -2.23 2.58 4.90
CA GLY A 165 -3.57 2.37 5.46
C GLY A 165 -4.67 2.40 4.41
N SER A 166 -4.64 3.35 3.47
CA SER A 166 -5.67 3.42 2.42
C SER A 166 -5.64 2.19 1.52
N ALA A 167 -4.46 1.76 1.09
CA ALA A 167 -4.31 0.58 0.24
C ALA A 167 -4.66 -0.73 0.99
N LEU A 168 -4.27 -0.87 2.25
CA LEU A 168 -4.61 -2.01 3.10
C LEU A 168 -6.11 -2.08 3.40
N THR A 169 -6.76 -0.95 3.72
CA THR A 169 -8.21 -0.95 3.97
C THR A 169 -9.02 -1.32 2.73
N ALA A 170 -8.58 -0.87 1.56
CA ALA A 170 -9.18 -1.27 0.28
C ALA A 170 -9.00 -2.78 0.05
N PHE A 171 -7.78 -3.28 0.24
CA PHE A 171 -7.47 -4.70 0.08
C PHE A 171 -8.29 -5.60 1.02
N LEU A 172 -8.35 -5.27 2.32
CA LEU A 172 -9.14 -6.03 3.29
C LEU A 172 -10.63 -6.04 2.94
N SER A 173 -11.17 -4.88 2.52
CA SER A 173 -12.58 -4.76 2.14
C SER A 173 -12.91 -5.60 0.89
N THR A 174 -12.01 -5.62 -0.10
CA THR A 174 -12.17 -6.47 -1.29
C THR A 174 -12.08 -7.96 -0.98
N GLY A 175 -11.39 -8.34 0.10
CA GLY A 175 -11.39 -9.70 0.66
C GLY A 175 -12.68 -10.11 1.38
N GLY A 176 -13.60 -9.16 1.60
CA GLY A 176 -14.84 -9.40 2.35
C GLY A 176 -14.69 -9.21 3.86
N HIS A 177 -13.60 -8.61 4.34
CA HIS A 177 -13.48 -8.19 5.74
C HIS A 177 -14.23 -6.87 5.97
N ARG A 178 -14.79 -6.70 7.18
CA ARG A 178 -15.31 -5.40 7.60
C ARG A 178 -14.17 -4.57 8.16
N VAL A 179 -13.94 -3.38 7.62
CA VAL A 179 -12.88 -2.49 8.11
C VAL A 179 -13.48 -1.35 8.94
N ILE A 180 -13.06 -1.24 10.21
CA ILE A 180 -13.39 -0.11 11.07
C ILE A 180 -12.22 0.86 11.09
N ARG A 181 -12.38 2.04 10.49
CA ARG A 181 -11.34 3.07 10.46
C ARG A 181 -11.34 3.85 11.77
N LEU A 182 -10.23 3.80 12.50
CA LEU A 182 -10.03 4.57 13.72
C LEU A 182 -9.51 5.97 13.35
N VAL A 183 -10.40 6.96 13.41
CA VAL A 183 -10.16 8.32 12.93
C VAL A 183 -10.08 9.31 14.08
N ARG A 184 -9.21 10.32 13.99
CA ARG A 184 -9.05 11.34 15.06
C ARG A 184 -10.12 12.44 15.03
N ARG A 185 -10.88 12.52 13.94
CA ARG A 185 -12.00 13.47 13.76
C ARG A 185 -13.32 12.81 14.14
N ASN A 186 -14.40 13.59 14.17
CA ASN A 186 -15.75 13.04 14.24
C ASN A 186 -15.98 12.02 13.11
N PRO A 187 -16.49 10.81 13.41
CA PRO A 187 -16.82 9.78 12.43
C PRO A 187 -17.84 10.26 11.41
N ARG A 188 -17.77 9.74 10.18
CA ARG A 188 -18.68 10.06 9.06
C ARG A 188 -19.53 8.88 8.60
N GLY A 189 -19.55 7.79 9.36
CA GLY A 189 -20.35 6.60 9.06
C GLY A 189 -20.03 5.44 10.01
N GLU A 190 -20.76 4.35 9.86
CA GLU A 190 -20.75 3.19 10.76
C GLU A 190 -19.44 2.39 10.76
N ASN A 191 -18.63 2.57 9.72
CA ASN A 191 -17.31 1.94 9.58
C ASN A 191 -16.18 2.89 10.02
N GLU A 192 -16.49 3.94 10.78
CA GLU A 192 -15.53 4.81 11.42
C GLU A 192 -15.80 4.88 12.93
N ARG A 193 -14.76 4.82 13.75
CA ARG A 193 -14.82 5.12 15.19
C ARG A 193 -13.87 6.25 15.52
N GLN A 194 -14.29 7.13 16.42
CA GLN A 194 -13.40 8.19 16.88
C GLN A 194 -12.33 7.59 17.78
N TRP A 195 -11.08 7.86 17.46
CA TRP A 195 -9.94 7.47 18.27
C TRP A 195 -9.23 8.73 18.75
N ASN A 196 -9.30 8.96 20.06
CA ASN A 196 -8.44 9.91 20.75
C ASN A 196 -7.12 9.21 21.12
N PRO A 197 -5.97 9.62 20.57
CA PRO A 197 -4.68 9.01 20.86
C PRO A 197 -4.25 9.11 22.33
N ASP A 198 -4.75 10.13 23.04
CA ASP A 198 -4.37 10.42 24.43
C ASP A 198 -5.35 9.81 25.45
N ASP A 199 -6.54 9.39 25.00
CA ASP A 199 -7.59 8.80 25.83
C ASP A 199 -8.52 7.89 25.00
N PRO A 200 -8.08 6.69 24.60
CA PRO A 200 -8.89 5.78 23.80
C PRO A 200 -10.18 5.38 24.54
N ALA A 201 -11.31 5.47 23.86
CA ALA A 201 -12.61 5.11 24.45
C ALA A 201 -12.64 3.62 24.89
N PRO A 202 -13.32 3.27 26.00
CA PRO A 202 -13.38 1.90 26.50
C PRO A 202 -13.99 0.89 25.51
N ASP A 203 -14.93 1.34 24.69
CA ASP A 203 -15.68 0.55 23.69
C ASP A 203 -15.03 0.58 22.29
N LEU A 204 -13.84 1.18 22.15
CA LEU A 204 -13.18 1.40 20.86
C LEU A 204 -13.02 0.12 20.04
N PHE A 205 -12.88 -1.03 20.72
CA PHE A 205 -12.62 -2.34 20.11
C PHE A 205 -13.79 -3.32 20.21
N ASP A 206 -14.99 -2.88 20.58
CA ASP A 206 -16.14 -3.77 20.66
C ASP A 206 -16.45 -4.38 19.28
N GLY A 207 -16.61 -5.71 19.22
CA GLY A 207 -16.85 -6.45 17.98
C GLY A 207 -15.70 -6.41 16.97
N VAL A 208 -14.46 -6.15 17.41
CA VAL A 208 -13.26 -6.17 16.57
C VAL A 208 -12.49 -7.48 16.79
N ASP A 209 -12.16 -8.17 15.70
CA ASP A 209 -11.43 -9.45 15.73
C ASP A 209 -9.91 -9.26 15.66
N ALA A 210 -9.45 -8.17 15.05
CA ALA A 210 -8.04 -7.83 14.90
C ALA A 210 -7.80 -6.31 14.79
N VAL A 211 -6.64 -5.84 15.25
CA VAL A 211 -6.25 -4.43 15.16
C VAL A 211 -4.96 -4.25 14.39
N ILE A 212 -4.98 -3.32 13.43
CA ILE A 212 -3.79 -2.88 12.70
C ILE A 212 -3.50 -1.42 13.05
N HIS A 213 -2.36 -1.17 13.70
CA HIS A 213 -1.96 0.16 14.14
C HIS A 213 -0.92 0.77 13.20
N LEU A 214 -1.35 1.65 12.29
CA LEU A 214 -0.47 2.34 11.31
C LEU A 214 -0.29 3.83 11.61
N ALA A 215 -0.95 4.36 12.64
CA ALA A 215 -0.89 5.79 12.95
C ALA A 215 0.50 6.24 13.39
N GLY A 216 0.94 7.38 12.86
CA GLY A 216 2.17 8.05 13.26
C GLY A 216 2.38 9.31 12.43
N ALA A 217 3.06 10.31 13.00
CA ALA A 217 3.45 11.49 12.22
C ALA A 217 4.48 11.10 11.15
N SER A 218 4.44 11.75 9.98
CA SER A 218 5.44 11.53 8.94
C SER A 218 6.85 11.78 9.48
N ILE A 219 7.77 10.85 9.20
CA ILE A 219 9.19 11.02 9.52
C ILE A 219 9.84 12.02 8.54
N ALA A 220 9.27 12.18 7.34
CA ALA A 220 9.77 13.13 6.34
C ALA A 220 9.71 14.56 6.87
N GLY A 221 10.83 15.28 6.73
CA GLY A 221 11.00 16.65 7.21
C GLY A 221 12.38 16.86 7.80
N ARG A 222 12.67 18.11 8.22
CA ARG A 222 13.93 18.44 8.88
C ARG A 222 13.92 17.98 10.32
N PHE A 223 14.97 17.27 10.74
CA PHE A 223 15.14 16.74 12.11
C PHE A 223 15.52 17.84 13.11
N THR A 224 14.61 18.79 13.32
CA THR A 224 14.68 19.77 14.42
C THR A 224 14.29 19.10 15.74
N GLN A 225 14.62 19.71 16.89
CA GLN A 225 14.17 19.21 18.20
C GLN A 225 12.64 19.07 18.25
N LYS A 226 11.89 20.06 17.72
CA LYS A 226 10.43 20.03 17.62
C LYS A 226 9.93 18.85 16.78
N HIS A 227 10.54 18.59 15.62
CA HIS A 227 10.16 17.47 14.75
C HIS A 227 10.45 16.12 15.40
N ARG A 228 11.63 15.98 16.03
CA ARG A 228 12.00 14.76 16.77
C ARG A 228 11.03 14.46 17.93
N LYS A 229 10.68 15.48 18.72
CA LYS A 229 9.67 15.35 19.77
C LYS A 229 8.31 14.93 19.19
N ALA A 230 7.86 15.56 18.11
CA ALA A 230 6.61 15.20 17.44
C ALA A 230 6.61 13.75 16.90
N ILE A 231 7.73 13.29 16.31
CA ILE A 231 7.88 11.89 15.86
C ILE A 231 7.68 10.94 17.03
N ARG A 232 8.35 11.22 18.17
CA ARG A 232 8.30 10.41 19.39
C ARG A 232 6.89 10.38 19.99
N ASP A 233 6.33 11.55 20.26
CA ASP A 233 5.04 11.73 20.95
C ASP A 233 3.88 11.16 20.12
N SER A 234 3.96 11.24 18.79
CA SER A 234 2.93 10.68 17.91
C SER A 234 2.92 9.15 17.83
N ARG A 235 3.89 8.46 18.45
CA ARG A 235 4.06 7.00 18.37
C ARG A 235 3.95 6.34 19.73
N ILE A 236 4.83 6.70 20.67
CA ILE A 236 5.02 5.91 21.90
C ILE A 236 3.78 5.98 22.80
N GLY A 237 3.37 7.19 23.20
CA GLY A 237 2.21 7.39 24.07
C GLY A 237 0.93 6.78 23.49
N PRO A 238 0.54 7.16 22.25
CA PRO A 238 -0.64 6.61 21.59
C PRO A 238 -0.62 5.09 21.41
N THR A 239 0.54 4.49 21.07
CA THR A 239 0.66 3.03 20.94
C THR A 239 0.47 2.36 22.29
N ARG A 240 1.06 2.90 23.36
CA ARG A 240 0.91 2.36 24.71
C ARG A 240 -0.53 2.40 25.19
N LEU A 241 -1.20 3.54 25.06
CA LEU A 241 -2.60 3.68 25.47
C LEU A 241 -3.53 2.78 24.65
N LEU A 242 -3.26 2.61 23.36
CA LEU A 242 -3.98 1.65 22.52
C LEU A 242 -3.75 0.20 22.97
N ALA A 243 -2.51 -0.18 23.29
CA ALA A 243 -2.19 -1.52 23.79
C ALA A 243 -2.82 -1.80 25.16
N GLU A 244 -2.85 -0.81 26.05
CA GLU A 244 -3.54 -0.90 27.34
C GLU A 244 -5.06 -1.05 27.17
N ALA A 245 -5.66 -0.26 26.28
CA ALA A 245 -7.08 -0.35 25.97
C ALA A 245 -7.44 -1.75 25.40
N LEU A 246 -6.59 -2.32 24.54
CA LEU A 246 -6.76 -3.69 24.06
C LEU A 246 -6.70 -4.73 25.17
N GLY A 247 -5.79 -4.57 26.15
CA GLY A 247 -5.69 -5.47 27.29
C GLY A 247 -6.92 -5.43 28.21
N ARG A 248 -7.65 -4.31 28.23
CA ARG A 248 -8.88 -4.10 29.02
C ARG A 248 -10.18 -4.42 28.27
N ALA A 249 -10.12 -4.63 26.95
CA ALA A 249 -11.30 -4.90 26.15
C ALA A 249 -12.01 -6.20 26.60
N SER A 250 -13.34 -6.14 26.71
CA SER A 250 -14.17 -7.27 27.15
C SER A 250 -14.14 -8.42 26.14
N HIS A 251 -14.18 -8.09 24.85
CA HIS A 251 -13.90 -9.02 23.76
C HIS A 251 -12.53 -8.67 23.17
N ARG A 252 -11.54 -9.53 23.40
CA ARG A 252 -10.16 -9.23 23.01
C ARG A 252 -9.92 -9.61 21.54
N PRO A 253 -9.43 -8.66 20.71
CA PRO A 253 -8.95 -9.00 19.39
C PRO A 253 -7.85 -10.08 19.45
N SER A 254 -7.83 -10.97 18.46
CA SER A 254 -6.88 -12.07 18.38
C SER A 254 -5.43 -11.62 18.16
N VAL A 255 -5.24 -10.44 17.56
CA VAL A 255 -3.92 -9.92 17.18
C VAL A 255 -3.89 -8.40 17.16
N LEU A 256 -2.76 -7.84 17.60
CA LEU A 256 -2.33 -6.47 17.33
C LEU A 256 -1.17 -6.49 16.33
N VAL A 257 -1.40 -5.99 15.12
CA VAL A 257 -0.35 -5.76 14.13
C VAL A 257 0.05 -4.28 14.17
N SER A 258 1.17 -3.99 14.81
CA SER A 258 1.70 -2.63 14.91
C SER A 258 2.72 -2.36 13.83
N ALA A 259 2.62 -1.18 13.19
CA ALA A 259 3.70 -0.67 12.38
C ALA A 259 4.98 -0.52 13.23
N SER A 260 6.12 -0.70 12.58
CA SER A 260 7.47 -0.40 13.06
C SER A 260 8.32 0.02 11.85
N ALA A 261 9.65 0.13 12.00
CA ALA A 261 10.56 0.46 10.92
C ALA A 261 11.90 -0.27 11.05
N ILE A 262 12.56 -0.53 9.92
CA ILE A 262 13.95 -1.01 9.91
C ILE A 262 14.93 -0.01 10.53
N GLY A 263 14.50 1.24 10.79
CA GLY A 263 15.20 2.21 11.62
C GLY A 263 15.60 1.68 13.02
N TYR A 264 14.96 0.60 13.50
CA TYR A 264 15.40 -0.16 14.68
C TYR A 264 16.89 -0.52 14.65
N TYR A 265 17.41 -0.90 13.48
CA TYR A 265 18.79 -1.37 13.31
C TYR A 265 19.83 -0.24 13.28
N GLY A 266 19.42 1.03 13.46
CA GLY A 266 20.30 2.19 13.38
C GLY A 266 20.55 2.65 11.94
N TYR A 267 21.04 3.87 11.77
CA TYR A 267 21.16 4.48 10.44
C TYR A 267 22.27 3.85 9.58
N ASP A 268 23.26 3.19 10.17
CA ASP A 268 24.36 2.58 9.43
C ASP A 268 24.83 1.30 10.13
N ARG A 269 24.82 0.19 9.39
CA ARG A 269 25.32 -1.11 9.80
C ARG A 269 26.31 -1.70 8.78
N GLY A 270 26.84 -0.85 7.89
CA GLY A 270 27.78 -1.29 6.87
C GLY A 270 27.21 -2.41 5.99
N ASP A 271 27.95 -3.51 5.87
CA ASP A 271 27.60 -4.69 5.08
C ASP A 271 26.97 -5.83 5.92
N ASP A 272 26.73 -5.63 7.22
CA ASP A 272 26.10 -6.61 8.11
C ASP A 272 24.73 -7.03 7.58
N LEU A 273 24.47 -8.34 7.57
CA LEU A 273 23.13 -8.86 7.32
C LEU A 273 22.27 -8.70 8.59
N LEU A 274 21.18 -7.96 8.45
CA LEU A 274 20.27 -7.65 9.55
C LEU A 274 19.00 -8.49 9.45
N THR A 275 18.71 -9.25 10.49
CA THR A 275 17.52 -10.10 10.62
C THR A 275 16.71 -9.68 11.85
N GLU A 276 15.55 -10.29 12.07
CA GLU A 276 14.69 -9.99 13.22
C GLU A 276 15.37 -10.25 14.57
N GLU A 277 16.38 -11.13 14.60
CA GLU A 277 17.21 -11.46 15.78
C GLU A 277 18.39 -10.49 15.99
N SER A 278 18.62 -9.59 15.03
CA SER A 278 19.71 -8.62 15.11
C SER A 278 19.42 -7.57 16.17
N GLN A 279 20.46 -7.19 16.92
CA GLN A 279 20.38 -6.16 17.95
C GLN A 279 19.98 -4.80 17.37
N ARG A 280 19.30 -4.01 18.22
CA ARG A 280 19.03 -2.59 17.97
C ARG A 280 20.34 -1.86 17.65
N GLY A 281 20.31 -0.98 16.65
CA GLY A 281 21.46 -0.13 16.36
C GLY A 281 21.44 1.19 17.12
N ASP A 282 22.32 2.08 16.71
CA ASP A 282 22.53 3.39 17.32
C ASP A 282 21.75 4.50 16.62
N GLY A 283 21.63 5.62 17.33
CA GLY A 283 21.04 6.86 16.82
C GLY A 283 19.62 7.11 17.33
N PHE A 284 19.13 8.31 17.00
CA PHE A 284 17.85 8.78 17.50
C PHE A 284 16.69 7.91 17.01
N LEU A 285 16.62 7.61 15.70
CA LEU A 285 15.55 6.77 15.15
C LEU A 285 15.54 5.36 15.74
N ALA A 286 16.70 4.74 15.97
CA ALA A 286 16.75 3.42 16.60
C ALA A 286 16.17 3.44 18.02
N GLY A 287 16.41 4.51 18.79
CA GLY A 287 15.80 4.71 20.11
C GLY A 287 14.29 4.87 20.02
N VAL A 288 13.81 5.73 19.12
CA VAL A 288 12.38 5.95 18.91
C VAL A 288 11.67 4.64 18.51
N VAL A 289 12.26 3.86 17.60
CA VAL A 289 11.63 2.61 17.14
C VAL A 289 11.63 1.57 18.25
N ALA A 290 12.68 1.45 19.04
CA ALA A 290 12.70 0.52 20.17
C ALA A 290 11.66 0.90 21.24
N ASP A 291 11.58 2.18 21.63
CA ASP A 291 10.54 2.64 22.56
C ASP A 291 9.13 2.43 22.00
N TRP A 292 8.94 2.63 20.69
CA TRP A 292 7.67 2.40 20.01
C TRP A 292 7.28 0.92 20.01
N GLU A 293 8.21 0.02 19.72
CA GLU A 293 7.99 -1.42 19.80
C GLU A 293 7.67 -1.86 21.23
N ALA A 294 8.39 -1.32 22.23
CA ALA A 294 8.16 -1.59 23.64
C ALA A 294 6.78 -1.09 24.12
N ALA A 295 6.23 -0.04 23.52
CA ALA A 295 4.91 0.49 23.85
C ALA A 295 3.77 -0.52 23.61
N THR A 296 4.00 -1.58 22.83
CA THR A 296 3.01 -2.64 22.60
C THR A 296 2.97 -3.72 23.70
N THR A 297 3.92 -3.71 24.64
CA THR A 297 4.03 -4.70 25.73
C THR A 297 2.74 -4.93 26.53
N PRO A 298 1.91 -3.90 26.84
CA PRO A 298 0.65 -4.14 27.57
C PRO A 298 -0.30 -5.12 26.85
N ALA A 299 -0.32 -5.13 25.51
CA ALA A 299 -1.13 -6.08 24.75
C ALA A 299 -0.57 -7.50 24.84
N GLU A 300 0.76 -7.67 24.78
CA GLU A 300 1.40 -8.98 24.95
C GLU A 300 1.17 -9.54 26.36
N GLN A 301 1.31 -8.71 27.40
CA GLN A 301 1.05 -9.10 28.78
C GLN A 301 -0.41 -9.50 29.01
N ALA A 302 -1.34 -8.95 28.22
CA ALA A 302 -2.75 -9.34 28.20
C ALA A 302 -3.02 -10.62 27.37
N GLY A 303 -1.99 -11.24 26.79
CA GLY A 303 -2.06 -12.49 26.04
C GLY A 303 -2.37 -12.33 24.55
N LEU A 304 -2.36 -11.11 24.00
CA LEU A 304 -2.57 -10.90 22.57
C LEU A 304 -1.31 -11.28 21.80
N ARG A 305 -1.49 -11.86 20.61
CA ARG A 305 -0.39 -11.98 19.65
C ARG A 305 -0.06 -10.58 19.13
N VAL A 306 1.19 -10.17 19.26
CA VAL A 306 1.66 -8.87 18.75
C VAL A 306 2.67 -9.08 17.65
N VAL A 307 2.41 -8.45 16.50
CA VAL A 307 3.32 -8.42 15.34
C VAL A 307 3.79 -6.98 15.12
N ARG A 308 5.10 -6.78 15.11
CA ARG A 308 5.75 -5.48 14.90
C ARG A 308 6.41 -5.46 13.53
N VAL A 309 5.78 -4.78 12.58
CA VAL A 309 6.15 -4.81 11.16
C VAL A 309 7.24 -3.77 10.90
N ARG A 310 8.51 -4.18 10.99
CA ARG A 310 9.69 -3.35 10.69
C ARG A 310 9.78 -3.08 9.20
N THR A 311 9.11 -2.01 8.77
CA THR A 311 8.92 -1.67 7.37
C THR A 311 10.17 -1.05 6.76
N GLY A 312 10.55 -1.50 5.56
CA GLY A 312 11.60 -0.89 4.73
C GLY A 312 11.17 0.36 3.95
N ILE A 313 11.93 0.69 2.91
CA ILE A 313 11.64 1.82 2.03
C ILE A 313 10.52 1.44 1.06
N VAL A 314 9.30 1.85 1.41
CA VAL A 314 8.08 1.55 0.63
C VAL A 314 8.13 2.22 -0.75
N GLN A 315 8.01 1.41 -1.79
CA GLN A 315 7.92 1.83 -3.19
C GLN A 315 6.46 2.06 -3.56
N SER A 316 6.11 3.33 -3.81
CA SER A 316 4.81 3.70 -4.36
C SER A 316 4.89 5.04 -5.11
N PRO A 317 4.34 5.17 -6.32
CA PRO A 317 4.25 6.48 -6.98
C PRO A 317 3.32 7.48 -6.25
N ARG A 318 2.43 7.00 -5.37
CA ARG A 318 1.47 7.83 -4.63
C ARG A 318 2.05 8.46 -3.36
N GLY A 319 3.21 8.01 -2.88
CA GLY A 319 3.84 8.52 -1.67
C GLY A 319 5.29 8.07 -1.49
N GLY A 320 5.87 8.31 -0.30
CA GLY A 320 7.23 7.87 0.00
C GLY A 320 8.31 8.48 -0.91
N THR A 321 9.46 7.80 -0.98
CA THR A 321 10.65 8.24 -1.72
C THR A 321 10.43 8.17 -3.23
N LEU A 322 9.74 7.15 -3.74
CA LEU A 322 9.51 6.99 -5.17
C LEU A 322 8.70 8.14 -5.78
N LYS A 323 7.68 8.66 -5.07
CA LYS A 323 6.95 9.87 -5.50
C LYS A 323 7.86 11.08 -5.70
N LEU A 324 8.87 11.23 -4.85
CA LEU A 324 9.85 12.33 -4.93
C LEU A 324 10.87 12.11 -6.05
N MET A 325 11.37 10.89 -6.20
CA MET A 325 12.41 10.54 -7.18
C MET A 325 11.86 10.47 -8.61
N ARG A 326 10.63 9.98 -8.80
CA ARG A 326 10.01 9.77 -10.13
C ARG A 326 10.10 10.99 -11.06
N PRO A 327 9.72 12.22 -10.68
CA PRO A 327 9.82 13.37 -11.59
C PRO A 327 11.27 13.71 -11.95
N LEU A 328 12.20 13.61 -11.00
CA LEU A 328 13.63 13.88 -11.23
C LEU A 328 14.23 12.90 -12.23
N PHE A 329 14.00 11.61 -12.01
CA PHE A 329 14.44 10.56 -12.95
C PHE A 329 13.73 10.67 -14.28
N GLY A 330 12.43 10.99 -14.30
CA GLY A 330 11.66 11.21 -15.52
C GLY A 330 12.21 12.34 -16.40
N ALA A 331 12.82 13.37 -15.79
CA ALA A 331 13.49 14.48 -16.44
C ALA A 331 14.97 14.19 -16.79
N GLY A 332 15.52 13.01 -16.45
CA GLY A 332 16.95 12.70 -16.65
C GLY A 332 17.87 13.37 -15.63
N LEU A 333 17.32 13.93 -14.54
CA LEU A 333 18.05 14.58 -13.45
C LEU A 333 18.24 13.64 -12.23
N GLY A 334 17.91 12.36 -12.39
CA GLY A 334 18.14 11.33 -11.38
C GLY A 334 19.61 10.97 -11.26
N GLY A 335 20.03 10.53 -10.07
CA GLY A 335 21.42 10.20 -9.80
C GLY A 335 21.61 9.40 -8.53
N ARG A 336 22.81 8.83 -8.38
CA ARG A 336 23.22 8.15 -7.14
C ARG A 336 23.39 9.17 -6.02
N LEU A 337 23.10 8.75 -4.80
CA LEU A 337 23.32 9.54 -3.58
C LEU A 337 24.69 9.18 -3.00
N GLY A 338 25.57 10.16 -2.82
CA GLY A 338 26.91 9.95 -2.27
C GLY A 338 27.77 9.02 -3.14
N ASP A 339 28.43 8.05 -2.52
CA ASP A 339 29.22 7.02 -3.20
C ASP A 339 28.35 5.91 -3.83
N GLY A 340 27.05 5.87 -3.50
CA GLY A 340 26.09 4.90 -3.99
C GLY A 340 26.23 3.50 -3.37
N ARG A 341 27.03 3.34 -2.31
CA ARG A 341 27.29 2.05 -1.66
C ARG A 341 26.27 1.70 -0.58
N GLN A 342 25.53 2.66 -0.05
CA GLN A 342 24.54 2.43 1.00
C GLN A 342 23.48 1.42 0.57
N TRP A 343 23.14 0.50 1.49
CA TRP A 343 22.12 -0.51 1.28
C TRP A 343 20.72 0.06 1.46
N LEU A 344 19.87 -0.20 0.47
CA LEU A 344 18.46 0.14 0.44
C LEU A 344 17.65 -1.14 0.60
N SER A 345 17.11 -1.33 1.79
CA SER A 345 16.11 -2.37 2.06
C SER A 345 14.72 -1.81 1.72
N TRP A 346 14.24 -2.12 0.53
CA TRP A 346 13.00 -1.61 -0.04
C TRP A 346 11.88 -2.65 0.06
N ILE A 347 10.63 -2.23 -0.17
CA ILE A 347 9.49 -3.16 -0.35
C ILE A 347 8.45 -2.51 -1.26
N SER A 348 7.77 -3.28 -2.11
CA SER A 348 6.61 -2.77 -2.85
C SER A 348 5.46 -2.46 -1.88
N VAL A 349 4.57 -1.53 -2.24
CA VAL A 349 3.40 -1.26 -1.39
C VAL A 349 2.46 -2.47 -1.30
N ASP A 350 2.39 -3.31 -2.34
CA ASP A 350 1.52 -4.49 -2.37
C ASP A 350 2.09 -5.65 -1.54
N ASP A 351 3.39 -5.90 -1.60
CA ASP A 351 4.05 -6.87 -0.70
C ASP A 351 3.91 -6.45 0.77
N LEU A 352 4.00 -5.15 1.07
CA LEU A 352 3.78 -4.65 2.41
C LEU A 352 2.35 -4.94 2.90
N ILE A 353 1.35 -4.74 2.03
CA ILE A 353 -0.06 -5.04 2.34
C ILE A 353 -0.24 -6.54 2.60
N ASP A 354 0.36 -7.40 1.78
CA ASP A 354 0.32 -8.85 1.97
C ASP A 354 0.93 -9.28 3.30
N ILE A 355 1.98 -8.61 3.78
CA ILE A 355 2.58 -8.89 5.09
C ILE A 355 1.66 -8.48 6.23
N TYR A 356 1.03 -7.30 6.15
CA TYR A 356 0.03 -6.89 7.15
C TYR A 356 -1.18 -7.83 7.17
N HIS A 357 -1.65 -8.27 6.00
CA HIS A 357 -2.72 -9.25 5.86
C HIS A 357 -2.31 -10.61 6.42
N ARG A 358 -1.12 -11.10 6.08
CA ARG A 358 -0.57 -12.37 6.61
C ARG A 358 -0.45 -12.35 8.13
N ALA A 359 -0.04 -11.23 8.71
CA ALA A 359 0.02 -11.07 10.16
C ALA A 359 -1.33 -11.26 10.86
N LEU A 360 -2.47 -11.13 10.15
CA LEU A 360 -3.79 -11.40 10.72
C LEU A 360 -4.02 -12.88 11.00
N TRP A 361 -3.47 -13.78 10.17
CA TRP A 361 -3.85 -15.19 10.18
C TRP A 361 -2.70 -16.16 10.45
N ASP A 362 -1.44 -15.74 10.25
CA ASP A 362 -0.30 -16.63 10.43
C ASP A 362 0.23 -16.59 11.87
N PRO A 363 0.05 -17.67 12.67
CA PRO A 363 0.56 -17.74 14.03
C PRO A 363 2.09 -17.78 14.11
N ALA A 364 2.79 -18.13 13.02
CA ALA A 364 4.25 -18.10 12.97
C ALA A 364 4.80 -16.67 12.97
N LEU A 365 3.97 -15.67 12.66
CA LEU A 365 4.32 -14.27 12.76
C LEU A 365 3.95 -13.72 14.14
N SER A 366 4.96 -13.54 14.98
CA SER A 366 4.91 -12.85 16.27
C SER A 366 6.23 -12.11 16.55
N GLY A 367 6.17 -11.09 17.42
CA GLY A 367 7.30 -10.23 17.70
C GLY A 367 7.67 -9.33 16.51
N ALA A 368 8.96 -9.05 16.34
CA ALA A 368 9.46 -8.30 15.18
C ALA A 368 9.35 -9.13 13.89
N VAL A 369 8.93 -8.49 12.80
CA VAL A 369 8.90 -9.03 11.43
C VAL A 369 9.47 -7.98 10.47
N ASN A 370 10.52 -8.32 9.73
CA ASN A 370 11.09 -7.40 8.73
C ASN A 370 10.24 -7.42 7.46
N ALA A 371 9.56 -6.29 7.18
CA ALA A 371 8.81 -6.11 5.95
C ALA A 371 9.67 -5.40 4.90
N VAL A 372 10.56 -6.20 4.30
CA VAL A 372 11.47 -5.82 3.21
C VAL A 372 11.39 -6.88 2.11
N ALA A 373 11.64 -6.50 0.86
CA ALA A 373 11.85 -7.43 -0.23
C ALA A 373 13.07 -8.32 0.07
N PRO A 374 13.13 -9.56 -0.48
CA PRO A 374 14.19 -10.52 -0.16
C PRO A 374 15.57 -10.10 -0.69
N GLN A 375 15.63 -9.15 -1.62
CA GLN A 375 16.86 -8.68 -2.26
C GLN A 375 17.07 -7.18 -1.97
N PRO A 376 17.77 -6.82 -0.88
CA PRO A 376 18.22 -5.45 -0.68
C PRO A 376 19.24 -5.09 -1.76
N VAL A 377 19.20 -3.84 -2.23
CA VAL A 377 20.08 -3.36 -3.31
C VAL A 377 20.96 -2.23 -2.82
N ARG A 378 22.07 -1.95 -3.51
CA ARG A 378 22.82 -0.72 -3.27
C ARG A 378 22.14 0.48 -3.94
N ASN A 379 22.41 1.69 -3.46
CA ASN A 379 21.86 2.91 -4.06
C ASN A 379 22.24 3.09 -5.54
N SER A 380 23.46 2.70 -5.91
CA SER A 380 23.92 2.67 -7.31
C SER A 380 23.04 1.77 -8.18
N GLU A 381 22.71 0.57 -7.69
CA GLU A 381 21.83 -0.39 -8.37
C GLU A 381 20.39 0.10 -8.45
N TYR A 382 19.85 0.66 -7.36
CA TYR A 382 18.53 1.28 -7.35
C TYR A 382 18.44 2.40 -8.39
N THR A 383 19.43 3.30 -8.41
CA THR A 383 19.54 4.41 -9.37
C THR A 383 19.55 3.88 -10.80
N ALA A 384 20.42 2.92 -11.11
CA ALA A 384 20.52 2.33 -12.44
C ALA A 384 19.20 1.66 -12.86
N THR A 385 18.56 0.95 -11.95
CA THR A 385 17.29 0.25 -12.23
C THR A 385 16.14 1.21 -12.46
N LEU A 386 15.98 2.25 -11.62
CA LEU A 386 14.93 3.25 -11.82
C LEU A 386 15.12 4.02 -13.14
N ALA A 387 16.36 4.41 -13.46
CA ALA A 387 16.72 5.07 -14.71
C ALA A 387 16.37 4.21 -15.93
N ARG A 388 16.73 2.92 -15.87
CA ARG A 388 16.43 1.91 -16.90
C ARG A 388 14.93 1.66 -17.08
N VAL A 389 14.16 1.56 -15.99
CA VAL A 389 12.69 1.41 -16.05
C VAL A 389 12.02 2.63 -16.67
N LEU A 390 12.53 3.83 -16.39
CA LEU A 390 12.00 5.08 -16.94
C LEU A 390 12.56 5.43 -18.33
N HIS A 391 13.51 4.65 -18.85
CA HIS A 391 14.24 4.92 -20.10
C HIS A 391 14.91 6.31 -20.11
N ARG A 392 15.59 6.64 -19.01
CA ARG A 392 16.30 7.91 -18.83
C ARG A 392 17.74 7.68 -18.36
N PRO A 393 18.70 8.56 -18.71
CA PRO A 393 20.05 8.49 -18.17
C PRO A 393 20.04 8.87 -16.67
N ALA A 394 21.00 8.33 -15.91
CA ALA A 394 21.24 8.69 -14.50
C ALA A 394 22.74 8.65 -14.17
N VAL A 395 23.53 9.37 -14.97
CA VAL A 395 25.00 9.34 -14.91
C VAL A 395 25.56 10.29 -13.86
N LEU A 396 24.89 11.44 -13.66
CA LEU A 396 25.34 12.47 -12.74
C LEU A 396 24.96 12.10 -11.30
N PRO A 397 25.91 12.06 -10.35
CA PRO A 397 25.58 11.90 -8.94
C PRO A 397 24.76 13.10 -8.45
N VAL A 398 23.83 12.84 -7.52
CA VAL A 398 23.06 13.91 -6.88
C VAL A 398 24.01 14.74 -6.02
N PRO A 399 24.01 16.08 -6.15
CA PRO A 399 24.83 16.94 -5.29
C PRO A 399 24.51 16.70 -3.81
N PRO A 400 25.53 16.58 -2.93
CA PRO A 400 25.34 16.26 -1.50
C PRO A 400 24.52 17.33 -0.75
N LEU A 401 24.43 18.54 -1.31
CA LEU A 401 23.60 19.63 -0.79
C LEU A 401 22.09 19.31 -0.87
N GLY A 402 21.62 18.53 -1.85
CA GLY A 402 20.18 18.30 -2.07
C GLY A 402 19.46 17.66 -0.86
N PRO A 403 19.88 16.47 -0.40
CA PRO A 403 19.30 15.84 0.78
C PRO A 403 19.45 16.68 2.05
N THR A 404 20.58 17.36 2.23
CA THR A 404 20.85 18.23 3.38
C THR A 404 19.92 19.44 3.41
N LEU A 405 19.64 20.05 2.26
CA LEU A 405 18.67 21.15 2.15
C LEU A 405 17.25 20.69 2.48
N LEU A 406 16.85 19.50 2.02
CA LEU A 406 15.49 18.99 2.24
C LEU A 406 15.25 18.46 3.66
N LEU A 407 16.20 17.71 4.22
CA LEU A 407 16.03 16.93 5.46
C LEU A 407 16.89 17.44 6.63
N GLY A 408 17.75 18.43 6.39
CA GLY A 408 18.81 18.81 7.33
C GLY A 408 19.93 17.76 7.38
N ALA A 409 21.06 18.08 8.02
CA ALA A 409 22.21 17.16 8.09
C ALA A 409 21.88 15.83 8.77
N GLN A 410 21.11 15.85 9.87
CA GLN A 410 20.69 14.64 10.57
C GLN A 410 19.70 13.81 9.76
N GLY A 411 18.69 14.42 9.11
CA GLY A 411 17.74 13.67 8.28
C GLY A 411 18.39 13.14 7.00
N ALA A 412 19.38 13.84 6.45
CA ALA A 412 20.20 13.31 5.36
C ALA A 412 20.98 12.06 5.83
N ARG A 413 21.62 12.09 6.99
CA ARG A 413 22.35 10.93 7.55
C ARG A 413 21.43 9.77 7.95
N GLU A 414 20.37 10.05 8.70
CA GLU A 414 19.51 9.03 9.31
C GLU A 414 18.47 8.43 8.34
N LEU A 415 18.22 9.07 7.19
CA LEU A 415 17.23 8.58 6.21
C LEU A 415 17.79 8.48 4.79
N ALA A 416 18.41 9.53 4.27
CA ALA A 416 18.82 9.56 2.85
C ALA A 416 20.10 8.75 2.60
N CYS A 417 21.03 8.78 3.54
CA CYS A 417 22.31 8.06 3.53
C CYS A 417 22.29 6.84 4.45
N ALA A 418 21.13 6.45 4.96
CA ALA A 418 21.02 5.26 5.79
C ALA A 418 21.44 4.03 4.99
N SER A 419 22.19 3.12 5.62
CA SER A 419 22.70 1.89 5.02
C SER A 419 22.32 0.71 5.89
N GLN A 420 21.30 -0.03 5.45
CA GLN A 420 20.76 -1.17 6.18
C GLN A 420 20.52 -2.31 5.21
N ARG A 421 21.23 -3.43 5.38
CA ARG A 421 21.08 -4.64 4.57
C ARG A 421 20.21 -5.66 5.31
N VAL A 422 18.90 -5.41 5.28
CA VAL A 422 17.90 -6.15 6.04
C VAL A 422 17.35 -7.31 5.22
N LEU A 423 17.19 -8.46 5.86
CA LEU A 423 16.57 -9.65 5.29
C LEU A 423 15.24 -9.96 5.99
N PRO A 424 14.23 -10.43 5.24
CA PRO A 424 12.93 -10.83 5.79
C PRO A 424 12.98 -12.29 6.26
N GLN A 425 13.81 -12.61 7.26
CA GLN A 425 14.12 -13.99 7.62
C GLN A 425 12.88 -14.75 8.12
N LYS A 426 12.04 -14.13 8.96
CA LYS A 426 10.81 -14.77 9.44
C LYS A 426 9.81 -15.03 8.32
N LEU A 427 9.64 -14.07 7.40
CA LEU A 427 8.76 -14.24 6.24
C LEU A 427 9.27 -15.35 5.31
N THR A 428 10.59 -15.42 5.10
CA THR A 428 11.23 -16.47 4.29
C THR A 428 11.03 -17.84 4.93
N ALA A 429 11.27 -17.95 6.24
CA ALA A 429 11.07 -19.19 7.01
C ALA A 429 9.60 -19.64 6.98
N ALA A 430 8.65 -18.69 6.98
CA ALA A 430 7.23 -18.96 6.87
C ALA A 430 6.77 -19.22 5.41
N GLY A 431 7.67 -19.23 4.42
CA GLY A 431 7.32 -19.48 3.01
C GLY A 431 6.49 -18.35 2.38
N HIS A 432 6.70 -17.10 2.79
CA HIS A 432 6.02 -15.94 2.21
C HIS A 432 6.40 -15.76 0.74
N ARG A 433 5.36 -15.66 -0.10
CA ARG A 433 5.52 -15.37 -1.53
C ARG A 433 5.40 -13.86 -1.73
N PHE A 434 6.51 -13.24 -2.11
CA PHE A 434 6.52 -11.84 -2.53
C PHE A 434 5.95 -11.74 -3.95
N ARG A 435 5.03 -10.81 -4.18
CA ARG A 435 4.50 -10.46 -5.50
C ARG A 435 5.59 -9.90 -6.41
N GLN A 436 6.51 -9.10 -5.86
CA GLN A 436 7.66 -8.54 -6.58
C GLN A 436 8.97 -8.68 -5.78
N PRO A 437 9.62 -9.85 -5.82
CA PRO A 437 10.89 -10.08 -5.10
C PRO A 437 12.07 -9.30 -5.69
N ASP A 438 11.95 -8.85 -6.95
CA ASP A 438 12.96 -8.10 -7.70
C ASP A 438 12.57 -6.62 -7.86
N LEU A 439 13.56 -5.72 -7.75
CA LEU A 439 13.34 -4.28 -7.78
C LEU A 439 12.86 -3.79 -9.14
N GLU A 440 13.41 -4.32 -10.23
CA GLU A 440 12.98 -3.92 -11.57
C GLU A 440 11.53 -4.31 -11.80
N GLN A 441 11.14 -5.53 -11.40
CA GLN A 441 9.76 -6.00 -11.50
C GLN A 441 8.81 -5.11 -10.70
N ALA A 442 9.15 -4.76 -9.45
CA ALA A 442 8.37 -3.86 -8.62
C ALA A 442 8.20 -2.47 -9.26
N LEU A 443 9.30 -1.86 -9.72
CA LEU A 443 9.26 -0.55 -10.35
C LEU A 443 8.50 -0.56 -11.68
N ARG A 444 8.62 -1.61 -12.48
CA ARG A 444 7.86 -1.75 -13.74
C ARG A 444 6.36 -1.85 -13.49
N HIS A 445 5.96 -2.67 -12.52
CA HIS A 445 4.57 -2.81 -12.11
C HIS A 445 4.00 -1.48 -11.62
N LEU A 446 4.70 -0.81 -10.70
CA LEU A 446 4.27 0.44 -10.09
C LEU A 446 4.32 1.65 -11.03
N LEU A 447 5.10 1.61 -12.11
CA LEU A 447 5.26 2.75 -13.04
C LEU A 447 4.59 2.52 -14.41
N GLY A 448 3.89 1.40 -14.60
CA GLY A 448 3.24 1.07 -15.87
C GLY A 448 4.24 0.83 -17.00
N ARG A 449 5.33 0.12 -16.69
CA ARG A 449 6.46 -0.17 -17.61
C ARG A 449 6.71 -1.68 -17.73
N GLU A 450 5.68 -2.49 -17.58
CA GLU A 450 5.77 -3.93 -17.81
C GLU A 450 6.26 -4.19 -19.25
N ARG A 451 7.09 -5.22 -19.42
CA ARG A 451 7.49 -5.68 -20.75
C ARG A 451 6.37 -6.57 -21.26
N ASP A 452 5.93 -6.37 -22.50
CA ASP A 452 5.09 -7.36 -23.16
C ASP A 452 5.86 -8.70 -23.13
N ARG A 453 5.24 -9.73 -22.53
CA ARG A 453 5.81 -11.07 -22.46
C ARG A 453 5.50 -11.84 -23.74
#